data_AF-A0A352S5K8-F1
#
_entry.id   AF-A0A352S5K8-F1
#
_cell.length_a   1.000
_cell.length_b   1.000
_cell.length_c   1.000
_cell.angle_alpha   90.00
_cell.angle_beta   90.00
_cell.angle_gamma   90.00
#
_symmetry.space_group_name_H-M   'P 1'
#
loop_
_entity.id
_entity.type
_entity.pdbx_description
1 polymer ?
#
loop_
_entity_poly.entity_id
_entity_poly.type
_entity_poly.pdbx_seq_one_letter_code
_entity_poly.pdbx_strand_id
1 'polypeptide(L)'
;MRRLAVFSAVPVAFACGYLVAHIDLPHAHAQTPPAALAPLIVNLAAMSDEAIGPQVPNMGTLRTKGLVNTPSGTIAVQSGNVPKHYHNSADEIQYIISGKGVFWLGDEKREVGPGDLIVIPKGTAHAGSIAS
;
A
#
# COMPACT_ATOMS: atom_id res chain seq x y z
N MET A 1 20.18 42.62 -12.00
CA MET A 1 20.61 41.33 -12.60
C MET A 1 20.31 40.10 -11.75
N ARG A 2 20.33 40.16 -10.41
CA ARG A 2 20.08 38.98 -9.52
C ARG A 2 18.60 38.58 -9.32
N ARG A 3 17.65 39.42 -9.72
CA ARG A 3 16.19 39.17 -9.59
C ARG A 3 15.60 38.32 -10.72
N LEU A 4 16.11 38.44 -11.96
CA LEU A 4 15.61 37.64 -13.10
C LEU A 4 15.94 36.14 -12.96
N ALA A 5 17.08 35.80 -12.36
CA ALA A 5 17.51 34.41 -12.18
C ALA A 5 16.56 33.58 -11.27
N VAL A 6 15.85 34.24 -10.34
CA VAL A 6 14.94 33.56 -9.40
C VAL A 6 13.57 33.30 -10.05
N PHE A 7 13.11 34.16 -10.96
CA PHE A 7 11.80 34.00 -11.62
C PHE A 7 11.78 32.88 -12.67
N SER A 8 12.93 32.52 -13.24
CA SER A 8 13.06 31.41 -14.19
C SER A 8 13.30 30.05 -13.52
N ALA A 9 13.69 30.01 -12.24
CA ALA A 9 14.02 28.76 -11.55
C ALA A 9 12.77 27.91 -11.25
N VAL A 10 11.64 28.53 -10.90
CA VAL A 10 10.40 27.81 -10.55
C VAL A 10 9.75 27.12 -11.77
N PRO A 11 9.57 27.79 -12.93
CA PRO A 11 9.01 27.14 -14.12
C PRO A 11 9.91 26.04 -14.67
N VAL A 12 11.23 26.24 -14.63
CA VAL A 12 12.20 25.23 -15.05
C VAL A 12 12.16 24.02 -14.12
N ALA A 13 12.14 24.23 -12.79
CA ALA A 13 12.00 23.12 -11.83
C ALA A 13 10.67 22.36 -12.02
N PHE A 14 9.56 23.07 -12.27
CA PHE A 14 8.27 22.45 -12.56
C PHE A 14 8.30 21.64 -13.87
N ALA A 15 8.85 22.21 -14.95
CA ALA A 15 8.99 21.52 -16.23
C ALA A 15 9.91 20.30 -16.15
N CYS A 16 11.02 20.40 -15.42
CA CYS A 16 11.90 19.27 -15.14
C CYS A 16 11.18 18.18 -14.32
N GLY A 17 10.42 18.56 -13.28
CA GLY A 17 9.62 17.62 -12.49
C GLY A 17 8.53 16.92 -13.30
N TYR A 18 7.83 17.67 -14.16
CA TYR A 18 6.83 17.15 -15.09
C TYR A 18 7.47 16.17 -16.07
N LEU A 19 8.57 16.54 -16.72
CA LEU A 19 9.27 15.67 -17.65
C LEU A 19 9.70 14.36 -16.95
N VAL A 20 10.32 14.45 -15.78
CA VAL A 20 10.77 13.31 -14.97
C VAL A 20 9.63 12.37 -14.59
N ALA A 21 8.44 12.88 -14.28
CA ALA A 21 7.26 12.06 -13.98
C ALA A 21 6.72 11.28 -15.19
N HIS A 22 7.13 11.65 -16.41
CA HIS A 22 6.69 11.06 -17.67
C HIS A 22 7.78 10.27 -18.41
N ILE A 23 8.98 10.17 -17.85
CA ILE A 23 10.02 9.24 -18.31
C ILE A 23 9.85 7.96 -17.49
N ASP A 24 9.92 6.79 -18.12
CA ASP A 24 9.93 5.47 -17.46
C ASP A 24 11.21 5.32 -16.63
N LEU A 25 11.27 6.00 -15.49
CA LEU A 25 12.27 5.79 -14.47
C LEU A 25 12.11 4.36 -13.91
N PRO A 26 13.23 3.72 -13.49
CA PRO A 26 13.16 2.45 -12.80
C PRO A 26 12.18 2.55 -11.64
N HIS A 27 11.26 1.60 -11.54
CA HIS A 27 10.33 1.55 -10.42
C HIS A 27 11.10 1.47 -9.11
N ALA A 28 10.65 2.24 -8.12
CA ALA A 28 11.16 2.10 -6.76
C ALA A 28 10.89 0.67 -6.29
N HIS A 29 11.95 -0.11 -6.11
CA HIS A 29 11.88 -1.40 -5.45
C HIS A 29 11.97 -1.18 -3.94
N ALA A 30 11.20 -1.94 -3.17
CA ALA A 30 11.32 -1.94 -1.72
C ALA A 30 12.79 -2.24 -1.34
N GLN A 31 13.43 -1.33 -0.59
CA GLN A 31 14.88 -1.31 -0.36
C GLN A 31 15.37 -2.35 0.66
N THR A 32 14.49 -3.21 1.19
CA THR A 32 14.90 -4.28 2.10
C THR A 32 15.35 -5.47 1.27
N PRO A 33 16.62 -5.93 1.38
CA PRO A 33 17.06 -7.16 0.75
C PRO A 33 16.08 -8.28 1.11
N PRO A 34 15.62 -9.08 0.15
CA PRO A 34 14.68 -10.17 0.45
C PRO A 34 15.36 -11.09 1.47
N ALA A 35 14.76 -11.20 2.65
CA ALA A 35 15.22 -12.16 3.65
C ALA A 35 15.05 -13.57 3.06
N ALA A 36 16.03 -14.45 3.28
CA ALA A 36 15.90 -15.83 2.88
C ALA A 36 14.66 -16.44 3.56
N LEU A 37 13.80 -17.12 2.79
CA LEU A 37 12.61 -17.75 3.35
C LEU A 37 13.00 -18.90 4.28
N ALA A 38 12.32 -18.98 5.41
CA ALA A 38 12.42 -20.08 6.35
C ALA A 38 11.08 -20.86 6.37
N PRO A 39 11.10 -22.19 6.59
CA PRO A 39 9.88 -22.94 6.83
C PRO A 39 9.14 -22.42 8.07
N LEU A 40 7.89 -21.98 7.92
CA LEU A 40 7.09 -21.38 8.99
C LEU A 40 5.59 -21.67 8.81
N ILE A 41 4.89 -21.93 9.91
CA ILE A 41 3.42 -21.97 9.98
C ILE A 41 2.98 -20.81 10.86
N VAL A 42 2.08 -19.95 10.37
CA VAL A 42 1.56 -18.78 11.10
C VAL A 42 0.05 -18.89 11.23
N ASN A 43 -0.47 -18.83 12.45
CA ASN A 43 -1.91 -18.73 12.69
C ASN A 43 -2.33 -17.25 12.63
N LEU A 44 -2.77 -16.81 11.46
CA LEU A 44 -3.15 -15.41 11.24
C LEU A 44 -4.41 -15.00 12.04
N ALA A 45 -5.34 -15.94 12.26
CA ALA A 45 -6.57 -15.68 13.01
C ALA A 45 -6.34 -15.47 14.51
N ALA A 46 -5.18 -15.88 15.04
CA ALA A 46 -4.80 -15.67 16.43
C ALA A 46 -3.97 -14.38 16.64
N MET A 47 -3.68 -13.61 15.58
CA MET A 47 -2.88 -12.40 15.70
C MET A 47 -3.70 -11.25 16.29
N SER A 48 -3.24 -10.70 17.42
CA SER A 48 -3.78 -9.45 17.97
C SER A 48 -3.14 -8.23 17.31
N ASP A 49 -3.73 -7.04 17.51
CA ASP A 49 -3.16 -5.78 17.06
C ASP A 49 -1.73 -5.56 17.59
N GLU A 50 -1.47 -5.94 18.84
CA GLU A 50 -0.14 -5.87 19.46
C GLU A 50 0.83 -6.83 18.77
N ALA A 51 0.36 -8.04 18.42
CA ALA A 51 1.16 -9.01 17.70
C ALA A 51 1.51 -8.50 16.29
N ILE A 52 0.59 -7.82 15.59
CA ILE A 52 0.85 -7.18 14.29
C ILE A 52 1.92 -6.10 14.45
N GLY A 53 1.71 -5.15 15.37
CA GLY A 53 2.68 -4.11 15.69
C GLY A 53 2.06 -2.74 15.92
N PRO A 54 2.88 -1.68 16.05
CA PRO A 54 2.39 -0.33 16.25
C PRO A 54 1.64 0.18 15.01
N GLN A 55 0.81 1.21 15.21
CA GLN A 55 0.21 1.93 14.09
C GLN A 55 1.28 2.60 13.23
N VAL A 56 1.11 2.51 11.92
CA VAL A 56 1.97 3.18 10.95
C VAL A 56 1.76 4.70 11.10
N PRO A 57 2.84 5.47 11.35
CA PRO A 57 2.73 6.91 11.52
C PRO A 57 2.00 7.58 10.35
N ASN A 58 1.05 8.46 10.65
CA ASN A 58 0.25 9.21 9.68
C ASN A 58 -0.64 8.38 8.74
N MET A 59 -0.88 7.09 9.03
CA MET A 59 -1.75 6.21 8.23
C MET A 59 -3.02 5.79 8.99
N GLY A 60 -3.56 6.68 9.82
CA GLY A 60 -4.78 6.42 10.59
C GLY A 60 -4.62 5.24 11.55
N THR A 61 -5.46 4.22 11.41
CA THR A 61 -5.46 3.03 12.27
C THR A 61 -4.63 1.86 11.74
N LEU A 62 -3.97 2.03 10.58
CA LEU A 62 -3.22 0.97 9.91
C LEU A 62 -2.13 0.41 10.82
N ARG A 63 -2.13 -0.89 10.99
CA ARG A 63 -1.01 -1.70 11.47
C ARG A 63 -0.64 -2.69 10.37
N THR A 64 0.64 -3.01 10.26
CA THR A 64 1.11 -3.96 9.25
C THR A 64 2.29 -4.76 9.77
N LYS A 65 2.27 -6.07 9.53
CA LYS A 65 3.42 -6.95 9.71
C LYS A 65 3.72 -7.69 8.41
N GLY A 66 4.90 -7.44 7.84
CA GLY A 66 5.43 -8.26 6.75
C GLY A 66 5.81 -9.65 7.25
N LEU A 67 5.30 -10.68 6.56
CA LEU A 67 5.60 -12.10 6.81
C LEU A 67 6.51 -12.69 5.74
N VAL A 68 6.29 -12.28 4.48
CA VAL A 68 7.09 -12.68 3.31
C VAL A 68 7.48 -11.43 2.54
N ASN A 69 8.74 -11.33 2.13
CA ASN A 69 9.23 -10.28 1.26
C ASN A 69 10.27 -10.84 0.29
N THR A 70 9.86 -11.05 -0.96
CA THR A 70 10.70 -11.62 -2.02
C THR A 70 10.56 -10.79 -3.30
N PRO A 71 11.45 -10.97 -4.30
CA PRO A 71 11.29 -10.32 -5.60
C PRO A 71 9.97 -10.66 -6.31
N SER A 72 9.35 -11.80 -5.98
CA SER A 72 8.09 -12.26 -6.57
C SER A 72 6.85 -11.70 -5.88
N GLY A 73 6.99 -11.09 -4.70
CA GLY A 73 5.86 -10.54 -3.95
C GLY A 73 6.07 -10.51 -2.45
N THR A 74 5.12 -9.87 -1.79
CA THR A 74 5.03 -9.73 -0.34
C THR A 74 3.77 -10.39 0.21
N ILE A 75 3.84 -10.87 1.45
CA ILE A 75 2.67 -11.28 2.22
C ILE A 75 2.77 -10.56 3.55
N ALA A 76 1.69 -9.89 3.94
CA ALA A 76 1.60 -9.17 5.20
C ALA A 76 0.23 -9.39 5.84
N VAL A 77 0.16 -9.22 7.15
CA VAL A 77 -1.12 -9.08 7.88
C VAL A 77 -1.29 -7.62 8.23
N GLN A 78 -2.48 -7.10 7.99
CA GLN A 78 -2.84 -5.72 8.29
C GLN A 78 -4.10 -5.67 9.13
N SER A 79 -4.17 -4.67 10.01
CA SER A 79 -5.41 -4.28 10.69
C SER A 79 -5.62 -2.77 10.58
N GLY A 80 -6.87 -2.33 10.59
CA GLY A 80 -7.24 -0.94 10.35
C GLY A 80 -7.46 -0.60 8.87
N ASN A 81 -7.58 0.69 8.58
CA ASN A 81 -7.96 1.19 7.26
C ASN A 81 -6.80 1.95 6.60
N VAL A 82 -6.73 1.87 5.27
CA VAL A 82 -5.81 2.65 4.43
C VAL A 82 -6.63 3.62 3.58
N PRO A 83 -6.22 4.90 3.46
CA PRO A 83 -6.86 5.84 2.54
C PRO A 83 -6.92 5.30 1.10
N LYS A 84 -7.88 5.80 0.32
CA LYS A 84 -8.07 5.34 -1.07
C LYS A 84 -6.82 5.61 -1.90
N HIS A 85 -6.27 4.56 -2.50
CA HIS A 85 -5.03 4.60 -3.30
C HIS A 85 -5.05 3.52 -4.38
N TYR A 86 -3.99 3.44 -5.18
CA TYR A 86 -3.76 2.36 -6.14
C TYR A 86 -2.26 2.09 -6.27
N HIS A 87 -1.92 0.90 -6.75
CA HIS A 87 -0.55 0.52 -7.08
C HIS A 87 -0.36 0.56 -8.59
N ASN A 88 0.69 1.21 -9.07
CA ASN A 88 0.94 1.32 -10.51
C ASN A 88 1.58 0.06 -11.11
N SER A 89 2.30 -0.70 -10.28
CA SER A 89 3.18 -1.79 -10.73
C SER A 89 2.92 -3.13 -10.05
N ALA A 90 1.89 -3.24 -9.21
CA ALA A 90 1.59 -4.45 -8.45
C ALA A 90 0.09 -4.72 -8.42
N ASP A 91 -0.27 -5.98 -8.60
CA ASP A 91 -1.58 -6.48 -8.22
C ASP A 91 -1.58 -6.73 -6.70
N GLU A 92 -2.73 -6.57 -6.06
CA GLU A 92 -2.92 -6.86 -4.64
C GLU A 92 -4.05 -7.87 -4.45
N ILE A 93 -3.87 -8.78 -3.49
CA ILE A 93 -4.90 -9.73 -3.07
C ILE A 93 -5.03 -9.61 -1.56
N GLN A 94 -6.23 -9.31 -1.08
CA GLN A 94 -6.53 -9.27 0.34
C GLN A 94 -7.49 -10.41 0.69
N TYR A 95 -7.21 -11.11 1.79
CA TYR A 95 -8.12 -12.09 2.36
C TYR A 95 -8.55 -11.62 3.74
N ILE A 96 -9.86 -11.50 3.95
CA ILE A 96 -10.39 -11.00 5.21
C ILE A 96 -10.40 -12.15 6.23
N ILE A 97 -9.53 -12.04 7.24
CA ILE A 97 -9.36 -13.04 8.29
C ILE A 97 -10.44 -12.90 9.37
N SER A 98 -10.75 -11.66 9.77
CA SER A 98 -11.67 -11.34 10.86
C SER A 98 -12.22 -9.91 10.72
N GLY A 99 -13.28 -9.60 11.46
CA GLY A 99 -13.96 -8.31 11.41
C GLY A 99 -14.89 -8.18 10.20
N LYS A 100 -15.62 -7.07 10.13
CA LYS A 100 -16.47 -6.74 8.99
C LYS A 100 -16.29 -5.30 8.59
N GLY A 101 -16.62 -4.97 7.35
CA GLY A 101 -16.43 -3.62 6.89
C GLY A 101 -17.00 -3.31 5.53
N VAL A 102 -16.74 -2.08 5.07
CA VAL A 102 -17.03 -1.65 3.72
C VAL A 102 -15.73 -1.35 2.99
N PHE A 103 -15.56 -1.98 1.83
CA PHE A 103 -14.40 -1.84 0.98
C PHE A 103 -14.76 -1.11 -0.30
N TRP A 104 -13.92 -0.17 -0.70
CA TRP A 104 -13.97 0.46 -2.01
C TRP A 104 -13.15 -0.36 -3.00
N LEU A 105 -13.75 -0.77 -4.12
CA LEU A 105 -13.06 -1.42 -5.23
C LEU A 105 -13.43 -0.70 -6.53
N GLY A 106 -12.50 0.08 -7.07
CA GLY A 106 -12.79 1.07 -8.10
C GLY A 106 -13.75 2.14 -7.56
N ASP A 107 -14.90 2.26 -8.23
CA ASP A 107 -15.95 3.23 -7.86
C ASP A 107 -17.07 2.61 -7.03
N GLU A 108 -17.00 1.31 -6.76
CA GLU A 108 -18.01 0.59 -5.99
C GLU A 108 -17.63 0.44 -4.52
N LYS A 109 -18.65 0.43 -3.66
CA LYS A 109 -18.54 -0.02 -2.26
C LYS A 109 -19.16 -1.39 -2.13
N ARG A 110 -18.50 -2.28 -1.40
CA ARG A 110 -19.03 -3.61 -1.05
C ARG A 110 -18.82 -3.89 0.42
N GLU A 111 -19.78 -4.55 1.05
CA GLU A 111 -19.56 -5.13 2.37
C GLU A 111 -18.58 -6.31 2.23
N VAL A 112 -17.67 -6.42 3.19
CA VAL A 112 -16.69 -7.50 3.27
C VAL A 112 -16.63 -8.04 4.70
N GLY A 113 -16.35 -9.33 4.83
CA GLY A 113 -16.25 -10.03 6.10
C GLY A 113 -15.38 -11.27 6.00
N PRO A 114 -15.28 -12.06 7.08
CA PRO A 114 -14.33 -13.16 7.17
C PRO A 114 -14.61 -14.21 6.08
N GLY A 115 -13.56 -14.59 5.34
CA GLY A 115 -13.66 -15.52 4.22
C GLY A 115 -13.72 -14.86 2.85
N ASP A 116 -13.95 -13.55 2.77
CA ASP A 116 -13.93 -12.84 1.49
C ASP A 116 -12.50 -12.68 0.95
N LEU A 117 -12.36 -12.89 -0.36
CA LEU A 117 -11.13 -12.64 -1.11
C LEU A 117 -11.35 -11.43 -2.04
N ILE A 118 -10.52 -10.41 -1.88
CA ILE A 118 -10.53 -9.20 -2.69
C ILE A 118 -9.34 -9.26 -3.64
N VAL A 119 -9.62 -9.29 -4.93
CA VAL A 119 -8.59 -9.28 -5.99
C VAL A 119 -8.56 -7.87 -6.58
N ILE A 120 -7.39 -7.25 -6.56
CA ILE A 120 -7.19 -5.84 -6.89
C ILE A 120 -6.09 -5.74 -7.96
N PRO A 121 -6.45 -5.75 -9.24
CA PRO A 121 -5.47 -5.54 -10.30
C PRO A 121 -4.80 -4.17 -10.18
N LYS A 122 -3.54 -4.07 -10.62
CA LYS A 122 -2.80 -2.80 -10.69
C LYS A 122 -3.61 -1.70 -11.36
N GLY A 123 -3.47 -0.48 -10.86
CA GLY A 123 -4.25 0.68 -11.31
C GLY A 123 -5.69 0.75 -10.77
N THR A 124 -6.18 -0.29 -10.07
CA THR A 124 -7.52 -0.24 -9.45
C THR A 124 -7.46 0.56 -8.16
N ALA A 125 -8.20 1.66 -8.08
CA ALA A 125 -8.31 2.44 -6.84
C ALA A 125 -9.09 1.65 -5.76
N HIS A 126 -8.56 1.55 -4.55
CA HIS A 126 -9.14 0.74 -3.48
C HIS A 126 -8.90 1.33 -2.09
N ALA A 127 -9.78 1.01 -1.13
CA ALA A 127 -9.67 1.46 0.26
C ALA A 127 -10.54 0.64 1.22
N GLY A 128 -10.03 0.35 2.43
CA GLY A 128 -10.88 0.03 3.58
C GLY A 128 -11.50 1.31 4.12
N SER A 129 -12.82 1.35 4.35
CA SER A 129 -13.50 2.58 4.77
C SER A 129 -14.16 2.53 6.15
N ILE A 130 -14.62 1.36 6.58
CA ILE A 130 -15.27 1.14 7.87
C ILE A 130 -14.91 -0.27 8.30
N ALA A 131 -14.40 -0.44 9.52
CA ALA A 131 -14.21 -1.74 10.14
C ALA A 131 -14.98 -1.74 11.46
N SER A 132 -15.78 -2.79 11.70
CA SER A 132 -16.55 -3.02 12.93
C SER A 132 -16.21 -4.38 13.52
#